data_AF-A0A6B1DK42-F1
#
_entry.id   AF-A0A6B1DK42-F1
#
_cell.length_a   1.000
_cell.length_b   1.000
_cell.length_c   1.000
_cell.angle_alpha   90.00
_cell.angle_beta   90.00
_cell.angle_gamma   90.00
#
_symmetry.space_group_name_H-M   'P 1'
#
loop_
_entity.id
_entity.type
_entity.pdbx_description
1 polymer ?
#
loop_
_entity_poly.entity_id
_entity_poly.type
_entity_poly.pdbx_seq_one_letter_code
_entity_poly.pdbx_strand_id
1 'polypeptide(L)'
;MGPIGVWEMVIILVVALIVFGPRKLPELGRSLGKSLGEFRRASNELRNTLDEEIRVEERQKPKTGTAPQPKAVGAGPSTPASDAQSVPAQTSATAKAATTSGPVAAATATAAAADVHPTEPDVGT
;
A
#
# COMPACT_ATOMS: atom_id res chain seq x y z
N MET A 1 -9.62 -9.54 35.64
CA MET A 1 -8.53 -9.71 34.65
C MET A 1 -8.49 -8.43 33.82
N GLY A 2 -7.69 -7.45 34.22
CA GLY A 2 -7.62 -6.17 33.52
C GLY A 2 -7.04 -6.38 32.12
N PRO A 3 -7.50 -5.63 31.10
CA PRO A 3 -6.89 -5.70 29.78
C PRO A 3 -5.42 -5.33 29.94
N ILE A 4 -4.53 -6.18 29.41
CA ILE A 4 -3.10 -5.90 29.35
C ILE A 4 -2.96 -4.50 28.77
N GLY A 5 -2.42 -3.60 29.58
CA GLY A 5 -2.31 -2.20 29.25
C GLY A 5 -1.18 -1.96 28.27
N VAL A 6 -1.16 -0.73 27.75
CA VAL A 6 -0.04 -0.23 26.95
C VAL A 6 1.27 -0.35 27.73
N TRP A 7 1.23 -0.18 29.06
CA TRP A 7 2.40 -0.26 29.93
C TRP A 7 3.05 -1.64 29.94
N GLU A 8 2.27 -2.71 30.06
CA GLU A 8 2.75 -4.09 30.05
C GLU A 8 3.37 -4.45 28.68
N MET A 9 2.75 -4.01 27.59
CA MET A 9 3.31 -4.19 26.24
C MET A 9 4.66 -3.48 26.07
N VAL A 10 4.82 -2.27 26.62
CA VAL A 10 6.09 -1.54 26.57
C VAL A 10 7.18 -2.28 27.36
N ILE A 11 6.87 -2.82 28.55
CA ILE A 11 7.86 -3.59 29.34
C ILE A 11 8.34 -4.81 28.55
N ILE A 12 7.42 -5.57 27.96
CA ILE A 12 7.76 -6.74 27.13
C ILE A 12 8.61 -6.33 25.93
N LEU A 13 8.26 -5.21 25.28
CA LEU A 13 9.02 -4.66 24.16
C LEU A 13 10.45 -4.30 24.59
N VAL A 14 10.65 -3.68 25.75
CA VAL A 14 11.99 -3.34 26.26
C VAL A 14 12.81 -4.59 26.51
N VAL A 15 12.24 -5.63 27.14
CA VAL A 15 12.96 -6.90 27.34
C VAL A 15 13.33 -7.54 26.00
N ALA A 16 12.41 -7.56 25.03
CA ALA A 16 12.69 -8.05 23.69
C ALA A 16 13.78 -7.21 22.98
N LEU A 17 13.78 -5.88 23.17
CA LEU A 17 14.79 -4.98 22.63
C LEU A 17 16.17 -5.19 23.26
N ILE A 18 16.26 -5.66 24.49
CA ILE A 18 17.55 -6.02 25.12
C ILE A 18 18.08 -7.32 24.51
N VAL A 19 17.22 -8.32 24.33
CA VAL A 19 17.60 -9.63 23.77
C VAL A 19 17.95 -9.52 22.29
N PHE A 20 17.10 -8.87 21.50
CA PHE A 20 17.26 -8.75 20.05
C PHE A 20 18.03 -7.50 19.63
N GLY A 21 17.99 -6.41 20.41
CA GLY A 21 18.58 -5.12 20.08
C GLY A 21 17.59 -4.15 19.39
N PRO A 22 17.67 -2.84 19.66
CA PRO A 22 16.78 -1.83 19.06
C PRO A 22 16.97 -1.61 17.57
N ARG A 23 18.07 -2.11 17.00
CA ARG A 23 18.34 -2.08 15.57
C ARG A 23 17.69 -3.26 14.83
N LYS A 24 17.53 -4.41 15.48
CA LYS A 24 17.01 -5.63 14.83
C LYS A 24 15.50 -5.63 14.63
N LEU A 25 14.71 -5.13 15.59
CA LEU A 25 13.25 -5.03 15.42
C LEU A 25 12.83 -4.22 14.18
N PRO A 26 13.34 -3.00 13.92
CA PRO A 26 12.95 -2.26 12.73
C PRO A 26 13.51 -2.88 11.44
N GLU A 27 14.62 -3.62 11.51
CA GLU A 27 15.18 -4.33 10.37
C GLU A 27 14.33 -5.55 9.98
N LEU A 28 13.94 -6.38 10.95
CA LEU A 28 12.97 -7.47 10.79
C LEU A 28 11.59 -6.96 10.36
N GLY A 29 11.14 -5.85 10.94
CA GLY A 29 9.88 -5.22 10.57
C GLY A 29 9.87 -4.71 9.12
N ARG A 30 11.00 -4.20 8.61
CA ARG A 30 11.13 -3.78 7.21
C ARG A 30 11.09 -4.97 6.26
N SER A 31 11.77 -6.08 6.57
CA SER A 31 11.76 -7.26 5.72
C SER A 31 10.38 -7.94 5.71
N LEU A 32 9.78 -8.16 6.88
CA LEU A 32 8.42 -8.69 7.02
C LEU A 32 7.36 -7.75 6.43
N GLY A 33 7.54 -6.45 6.58
CA GLY A 33 6.62 -5.46 6.01
C GLY A 33 6.64 -5.46 4.49
N LYS A 34 7.80 -5.68 3.88
CA LYS A 34 7.94 -5.78 2.43
C LYS A 34 7.28 -7.07 1.89
N SER A 35 7.53 -8.22 2.52
CA SER A 35 6.88 -9.48 2.13
C SER A 35 5.36 -9.45 2.36
N LEU A 36 4.89 -8.90 3.48
CA LEU A 36 3.46 -8.75 3.75
C LEU A 36 2.81 -7.72 2.80
N GLY A 37 3.54 -6.68 2.39
CA GLY A 37 3.09 -5.70 1.41
C GLY A 37 2.89 -6.32 0.03
N GLU A 38 3.86 -7.13 -0.42
CA GLU A 38 3.76 -7.91 -1.66
C GLU A 38 2.63 -8.93 -1.60
N PHE A 39 2.50 -9.66 -0.48
CA PHE A 39 1.40 -10.59 -0.24
C PHE A 39 0.03 -9.91 -0.26
N ARG A 40 -0.10 -8.73 0.37
CA ARG A 40 -1.34 -7.94 0.34
C ARG A 40 -1.67 -7.50 -1.08
N ARG A 41 -0.69 -7.06 -1.88
CA ARG A 41 -0.90 -6.67 -3.28
C ARG A 41 -1.41 -7.84 -4.11
N ALA A 42 -0.73 -8.98 -4.06
CA ALA A 42 -1.16 -10.19 -4.76
C ALA A 42 -2.57 -10.64 -4.31
N SER A 43 -2.84 -10.60 -3.01
CA SER A 43 -4.17 -10.92 -2.47
C SER A 43 -5.26 -9.96 -2.98
N ASN A 44 -4.93 -8.67 -3.13
CA ASN A 44 -5.88 -7.66 -3.58
C ASN A 44 -6.14 -7.76 -5.08
N GLU A 45 -5.13 -8.12 -5.87
CA GLU A 45 -5.25 -8.40 -7.29
C GLU A 45 -6.14 -9.62 -7.53
N LEU A 46 -5.92 -10.71 -6.78
CA LEU A 46 -6.76 -11.91 -6.85
C LEU A 46 -8.22 -11.61 -6.48
N ARG A 47 -8.45 -10.82 -5.43
CA ARG A 47 -9.80 -10.36 -5.06
C ARG A 47 -10.45 -9.58 -6.20
N ASN A 48 -9.73 -8.62 -6.78
CA ASN A 48 -10.27 -7.80 -7.88
C ASN A 48 -10.64 -8.65 -9.10
N THR A 49 -9.80 -9.63 -9.46
CA THR A 49 -10.11 -10.57 -10.55
C THR A 49 -11.37 -11.39 -10.27
N LEU A 50 -11.52 -11.91 -9.05
CA LEU A 50 -12.73 -12.66 -8.66
C LEU A 50 -13.98 -11.77 -8.65
N ASP A 51 -13.89 -10.55 -8.14
CA ASP A 51 -14.98 -9.57 -8.16
C ASP A 51 -15.39 -9.18 -9.59
N GLU A 52 -14.42 -9.07 -10.51
CA GLU A 52 -14.68 -8.82 -11.93
C GLU A 52 -15.36 -10.01 -12.61
N GLU A 53 -14.86 -11.24 -12.39
CA GLU A 53 -15.46 -12.47 -12.91
C GLU A 53 -16.90 -12.66 -12.43
N ILE A 54 -17.15 -12.47 -11.12
CA ILE A 54 -18.49 -12.57 -10.54
C ILE A 54 -19.45 -11.54 -11.15
N ARG A 55 -18.98 -10.29 -11.35
CA ARG A 55 -19.80 -9.25 -12.00
C ARG A 55 -20.11 -9.55 -13.47
N VAL A 56 -19.20 -10.19 -14.18
CA VAL A 56 -19.41 -10.60 -15.58
C VAL A 56 -20.41 -11.76 -15.65
N GLU A 57 -20.31 -12.74 -14.76
CA GLU A 57 -21.24 -13.88 -14.67
C GLU A 57 -22.66 -13.43 -14.26
N GLU A 58 -22.78 -12.47 -13.34
CA GLU A 58 -24.07 -11.94 -12.88
C GLU A 58 -24.78 -11.13 -13.97
N ARG A 59 -24.04 -10.51 -14.90
CA ARG A 59 -24.62 -9.85 -16.09
C ARG A 59 -25.08 -10.82 -17.17
N GLN A 60 -24.61 -12.06 -17.17
CA GLN A 60 -24.98 -13.09 -18.14
C GLN A 60 -26.15 -13.97 -17.69
N LYS A 61 -26.52 -13.96 -16.40
CA LYS A 61 -27.78 -14.57 -15.93
C LYS A 61 -28.95 -13.61 -16.20
N PRO A 62 -29.92 -13.97 -17.07
CA PRO A 62 -31.06 -13.12 -17.34
C PRO A 62 -31.94 -13.03 -16.09
N LYS A 63 -32.39 -11.81 -15.81
CA LYS A 63 -33.44 -11.51 -14.84
C LYS A 63 -34.71 -12.26 -15.25
N THR A 64 -35.04 -13.32 -14.52
CA THR A 64 -36.42 -13.82 -14.44
C THR A 64 -36.86 -13.71 -12.99
N GLY A 65 -37.68 -12.70 -12.71
CA GLY A 65 -38.20 -12.44 -11.35
C GLY A 65 -38.82 -11.06 -11.18
N THR A 66 -39.82 -10.75 -12.01
CA THR A 66 -41.04 -9.97 -11.71
C THR A 66 -41.01 -8.85 -10.65
N ALA A 67 -41.21 -7.60 -11.08
CA ALA A 67 -41.88 -6.55 -10.31
C ALA A 67 -43.42 -6.70 -10.47
N PRO A 68 -44.30 -6.34 -9.49
CA PRO A 68 -44.72 -4.92 -9.30
C PRO A 68 -45.28 -4.49 -7.90
N GLN A 69 -44.89 -3.25 -7.47
CA GLN A 69 -45.63 -2.10 -6.85
C GLN A 69 -46.70 -2.32 -5.74
N PRO A 70 -46.82 -1.47 -4.67
CA PRO A 70 -47.20 -0.04 -4.79
C PRO A 70 -46.70 0.95 -3.71
N LYS A 71 -46.77 2.25 -4.06
CA LYS A 71 -46.79 3.42 -3.15
C LYS A 71 -47.77 3.22 -1.98
N ALA A 72 -47.35 3.54 -0.75
CA ALA A 72 -48.05 4.49 0.15
C ALA A 72 -47.46 4.52 1.58
N VAL A 73 -47.04 5.72 1.99
CA VAL A 73 -47.30 6.37 3.29
C VAL A 73 -46.56 5.88 4.55
N GLY A 74 -45.78 6.83 5.10
CA GLY A 74 -45.16 6.81 6.43
C GLY A 74 -44.02 7.83 6.46
N ALA A 75 -44.26 9.08 6.06
CA ALA A 75 -44.54 10.17 7.01
C ALA A 75 -43.47 10.27 8.14
N GLY A 76 -42.49 11.13 7.90
CA GLY A 76 -41.60 11.70 8.92
C GLY A 76 -40.87 12.92 8.34
N PRO A 77 -41.46 14.13 8.40
CA PRO A 77 -40.87 15.36 7.87
C PRO A 77 -39.98 16.06 8.91
N SER A 78 -39.16 16.99 8.40
CA SER A 78 -38.35 18.03 9.10
C SER A 78 -36.94 17.54 9.51
N THR A 79 -35.82 18.15 9.09
CA THR A 79 -35.58 19.57 8.75
C THR A 79 -34.32 19.72 7.88
N PRO A 80 -34.40 20.42 6.73
CA PRO A 80 -33.25 21.06 6.10
C PRO A 80 -33.09 22.52 6.58
N ALA A 81 -31.86 23.04 6.51
CA ALA A 81 -31.44 24.45 6.64
C ALA A 81 -31.08 25.00 8.04
N SER A 82 -29.80 25.37 8.18
CA SER A 82 -29.33 26.64 8.77
C SER A 82 -27.80 26.68 8.55
N ASP A 83 -27.35 27.06 7.36
CA ASP A 83 -26.93 28.42 6.97
C ASP A 83 -25.64 28.92 7.65
N ALA A 84 -24.60 28.96 6.81
CA ALA A 84 -23.68 30.08 6.62
C ALA A 84 -23.30 30.94 7.84
N GLN A 85 -22.04 30.79 8.27
CA GLN A 85 -21.27 31.90 8.79
C GLN A 85 -19.88 31.96 8.10
N SER A 86 -19.87 32.77 7.04
CA SER A 86 -18.95 33.90 6.81
C SER A 86 -17.44 33.71 7.01
N VAL A 87 -16.75 33.68 5.87
CA VAL A 87 -15.35 34.11 5.66
C VAL A 87 -15.09 35.57 6.08
N PRO A 88 -13.87 35.90 6.54
CA PRO A 88 -12.89 36.58 5.65
C PRO A 88 -11.47 35.98 5.81
N ALA A 89 -10.77 35.61 4.73
CA ALA A 89 -9.95 36.47 3.88
C ALA A 89 -8.90 37.31 4.64
N GLN A 90 -7.68 36.78 4.79
CA GLN A 90 -6.41 37.53 4.74
C GLN A 90 -5.33 36.62 4.12
N THR A 91 -4.89 36.92 2.89
CA THR A 91 -3.66 37.68 2.57
C THR A 91 -2.45 36.72 2.48
N SER A 92 -2.16 36.16 1.30
CA SER A 92 -1.31 36.72 0.25
C SER A 92 0.20 36.57 0.50
N ALA A 93 0.84 35.98 -0.52
CA ALA A 93 2.23 36.14 -0.94
C ALA A 93 3.34 35.44 -0.14
N THR A 94 4.01 34.47 -0.80
CA THR A 94 5.34 34.71 -1.40
C THR A 94 5.84 33.50 -2.21
N ALA A 95 6.12 33.74 -3.51
CA ALA A 95 7.09 33.15 -4.45
C ALA A 95 7.26 31.61 -4.49
N LYS A 96 7.04 30.86 -5.58
CA LYS A 96 7.49 30.96 -7.00
C LYS A 96 8.98 31.26 -7.20
N ALA A 97 9.78 30.21 -7.41
CA ALA A 97 10.83 30.04 -8.44
C ALA A 97 11.64 28.78 -8.08
N ALA A 98 11.50 27.65 -8.78
CA ALA A 98 12.22 27.31 -10.02
C ALA A 98 13.74 27.49 -9.88
N THR A 99 14.51 26.39 -9.83
CA THR A 99 15.80 26.24 -10.50
C THR A 99 16.19 24.76 -10.60
N THR A 100 16.24 24.33 -11.86
CA THR A 100 16.88 23.16 -12.45
C THR A 100 18.41 23.19 -12.27
N SER A 101 19.04 22.05 -11.99
CA SER A 101 20.42 21.63 -12.34
C SER A 101 20.79 20.47 -11.41
N GLY A 102 21.19 19.27 -11.80
CA GLY A 102 21.54 18.62 -13.06
C GLY A 102 21.97 17.17 -12.69
N PRO A 103 22.22 16.29 -13.67
CA PRO A 103 22.63 14.91 -13.41
C PRO A 103 24.13 14.84 -13.12
N VAL A 104 24.55 14.04 -12.14
CA VAL A 104 25.96 13.61 -12.03
C VAL A 104 26.04 12.10 -12.17
N ALA A 105 26.04 11.68 -13.43
CA ALA A 105 26.66 10.44 -13.84
C ALA A 105 28.17 10.72 -14.05
N ALA A 106 29.01 10.06 -13.26
CA ALA A 106 30.41 9.75 -13.55
C ALA A 106 30.68 8.44 -12.81
N ALA A 107 30.68 7.27 -13.44
CA ALA A 107 31.65 6.79 -14.44
C ALA A 107 33.10 6.87 -13.91
N THR A 108 33.48 5.86 -13.15
CA THR A 108 34.88 5.42 -13.07
C THR A 108 34.92 3.95 -13.44
N ALA A 109 35.08 3.69 -14.74
CA ALA A 109 35.61 2.44 -15.23
C ALA A 109 37.13 2.47 -15.01
N THR A 110 37.67 1.49 -14.30
CA THR A 110 39.06 1.08 -14.43
C THR A 110 39.04 -0.41 -14.77
N ALA A 111 39.55 -0.67 -15.96
CA ALA A 111 39.76 -1.98 -16.53
C ALA A 111 41.03 -2.62 -15.95
N ALA A 112 40.91 -3.89 -15.60
CA ALA A 112 41.95 -4.92 -15.58
C ALA A 112 41.27 -6.18 -15.02
N ALA A 113 41.41 -7.39 -15.52
CA ALA A 113 42.07 -7.99 -16.66
C ALA A 113 41.61 -9.47 -16.65
N ALA A 114 41.70 -10.15 -17.80
CA ALA A 114 41.90 -11.60 -17.99
C ALA A 114 41.40 -12.55 -16.86
N ASP A 115 40.49 -13.49 -17.12
CA ASP A 115 40.85 -14.68 -17.90
C ASP A 115 39.59 -15.43 -18.33
N VAL A 116 39.44 -15.57 -19.64
CA VAL A 116 38.52 -16.49 -20.30
C VAL A 116 39.23 -17.83 -20.31
N HIS A 117 38.67 -18.82 -19.60
CA HIS A 117 39.12 -20.21 -19.71
C HIS A 117 38.06 -21.01 -20.50
N PRO A 118 38.20 -21.15 -21.83
CA PRO A 118 37.54 -22.18 -22.60
C PRO A 118 38.55 -23.32 -22.76
N THR A 119 38.37 -24.40 -22.02
CA THR A 119 39.06 -25.65 -22.34
C THR A 119 38.01 -26.74 -22.43
N GLU A 120 37.39 -26.80 -23.60
CA GLU A 120 37.01 -28.07 -24.21
C GLU A 120 38.01 -28.32 -25.34
N PRO A 121 38.76 -29.42 -25.26
CA PRO A 121 38.97 -30.30 -26.40
C PRO A 121 38.55 -31.72 -26.01
N ASP A 122 37.58 -32.29 -26.71
CA ASP A 122 37.76 -33.17 -27.89
C ASP A 122 38.57 -34.45 -27.62
N VAL A 123 37.81 -35.53 -27.49
CA VAL A 123 37.99 -36.89 -28.05
C VAL A 123 39.42 -37.48 -28.13
N GLY A 124 39.63 -38.61 -27.45
CA GLY A 124 40.56 -39.65 -27.89
C GLY A 124 41.29 -40.41 -26.78
N THR A 125 40.77 -41.57 -26.38
CA THR A 125 41.40 -42.91 -26.36
C THR A 125 40.51 -43.87 -25.57
#